data_AF-A0A9Q8Y361-F1
#
_entry.id   AF-A0A9Q8Y361-F1
#
_cell.length_a   1.000
_cell.length_b   1.000
_cell.length_c   1.000
_cell.angle_alpha   90.00
_cell.angle_beta   90.00
_cell.angle_gamma   90.00
#
_symmetry.space_group_name_H-M   'P 1'
#
loop_
_entity.id
_entity.type
_entity.pdbx_description
1 polymer ?
#
loop_
_entity_poly.entity_id
_entity_poly.type
_entity_poly.pdbx_seq_one_letter_code
_entity_poly.pdbx_strand_id
1 'polypeptide(L)'
;MTLTDSETGLLSDSVDKDIHLYGSGFRVYVIYKKDIITYYVEADKPIKDEDEDQVTYSIKLQKYKKKIKSIHGTQKKLMTLGELQEILNRG
;
A
#
# COMPACT_ATOMS: atom_id res chain seq x y z
N MET A 1 -26.03 22.18 -9.82
CA MET A 1 -26.39 21.39 -8.61
C MET A 1 -26.25 19.93 -8.99
N THR A 2 -25.04 19.38 -8.85
CA THR A 2 -24.53 18.62 -7.68
C THR A 2 -25.17 17.25 -7.55
N LEU A 3 -24.41 16.22 -7.93
CA LEU A 3 -24.22 15.04 -7.09
C LEU A 3 -22.71 14.71 -7.12
N THR A 4 -22.05 15.18 -6.08
CA THR A 4 -20.72 14.80 -5.59
C THR A 4 -20.53 13.29 -5.62
N ASP A 5 -19.43 12.79 -6.19
CA ASP A 5 -18.14 12.63 -5.49
C ASP A 5 -18.29 11.62 -4.34
N SER A 6 -17.93 10.37 -4.63
CA SER A 6 -17.37 9.38 -3.70
C SER A 6 -17.44 8.01 -4.36
N GLU A 7 -16.46 7.74 -5.23
CA GLU A 7 -15.89 6.40 -5.35
C GLU A 7 -15.40 5.98 -3.95
N THR A 8 -16.34 5.59 -3.11
CA THR A 8 -16.10 4.76 -1.94
C THR A 8 -15.81 3.38 -2.51
N GLY A 9 -14.60 3.24 -3.07
CA GLY A 9 -13.98 1.95 -3.33
C GLY A 9 -13.88 1.25 -1.98
N LEU A 10 -14.96 0.53 -1.67
CA LEU A 10 -15.11 -0.36 -0.55
C LEU A 10 -13.85 -1.22 -0.48
N LEU A 11 -13.09 -1.03 0.61
CA LEU A 11 -12.02 -1.95 1.03
C LEU A 11 -12.56 -3.37 1.31
N SER A 12 -13.84 -3.64 1.04
CA SER A 12 -14.54 -4.88 1.31
C SER A 12 -14.53 -5.88 0.15
N ASP A 13 -14.40 -5.41 -1.11
CA ASP A 13 -14.48 -6.28 -2.30
C ASP A 13 -13.16 -6.42 -3.07
N SER A 14 -12.13 -5.63 -2.72
CA SER A 14 -10.86 -5.58 -3.45
C SER A 14 -9.63 -5.56 -2.54
N VAL A 15 -9.70 -6.22 -1.38
CA VAL A 15 -8.48 -6.81 -0.81
C VAL A 15 -8.19 -8.03 -1.68
N ASP A 16 -7.69 -7.73 -2.87
CA ASP A 16 -7.35 -8.69 -3.89
C ASP A 16 -6.48 -9.77 -3.28
N LYS A 17 -6.64 -10.99 -3.79
CA LYS A 17 -5.92 -12.18 -3.33
C LYS A 17 -4.40 -12.08 -3.56
N ASP A 18 -3.93 -10.94 -4.07
CA ASP A 18 -2.54 -10.52 -4.24
C ASP A 18 -1.72 -10.40 -2.94
N ILE A 19 -2.35 -10.31 -1.76
CA ILE A 19 -1.56 -10.33 -0.51
C ILE A 19 -0.81 -11.67 -0.34
N HIS A 20 -1.32 -12.77 -0.91
CA HIS A 20 -0.63 -14.07 -0.84
C HIS A 20 0.71 -14.12 -1.59
N LEU A 21 1.01 -13.15 -2.45
CA LEU A 21 2.28 -13.12 -3.21
C LEU A 21 3.43 -12.49 -2.43
N TYR A 22 3.14 -11.70 -1.39
CA TYR A 22 4.15 -11.02 -0.59
C TYR A 22 4.14 -11.65 0.81
N GLY A 23 5.20 -12.36 1.16
CA GLY A 23 5.32 -13.04 2.45
C GLY A 23 4.99 -12.09 3.63
N SER A 24 4.44 -12.64 4.71
CA SER A 24 3.91 -11.88 5.86
C SER A 24 4.89 -10.89 6.50
N GLY A 25 6.20 -11.05 6.28
CA GLY A 25 7.25 -10.12 6.74
C GLY A 25 7.42 -8.84 5.92
N PHE A 26 6.69 -8.66 4.82
CA PHE A 26 6.81 -7.47 3.97
C PHE A 26 6.31 -6.23 4.70
N ARG A 27 7.08 -5.12 4.68
CA ARG A 27 6.72 -3.92 5.45
C ARG A 27 5.89 -2.94 4.62
N VAL A 28 4.87 -2.39 5.26
CA VAL A 28 3.94 -1.42 4.67
C VAL A 28 3.71 -0.23 5.59
N TYR A 29 3.54 0.95 5.00
CA TYR A 29 2.93 2.09 5.65
C TYR A 29 1.42 2.00 5.50
N VAL A 30 0.72 1.93 6.62
CA VAL A 30 -0.75 1.95 6.67
C VAL A 30 -1.21 3.37 6.97
N ILE A 31 -2.08 3.93 6.13
CA ILE A 31 -2.56 5.31 6.25
C ILE A 31 -3.93 5.33 6.92
N TYR A 32 -4.03 6.17 7.94
CA TYR A 32 -5.23 6.32 8.75
C TYR A 32 -5.92 7.66 8.47
N LYS A 33 -7.25 7.64 8.49
CA LYS A 33 -8.08 8.84 8.50
C LYS A 33 -9.16 8.66 9.57
N LYS A 34 -9.13 9.49 10.62
CA LYS A 34 -10.04 9.37 11.77
C LYS A 34 -10.06 7.93 12.33
N ASP A 35 -8.88 7.38 12.58
CA ASP A 35 -8.65 6.02 13.12
C ASP A 35 -9.09 4.85 12.22
N ILE A 36 -9.59 5.13 11.01
CA ILE A 36 -9.94 4.12 10.02
C ILE A 36 -8.78 3.93 9.04
N ILE A 37 -8.42 2.67 8.76
CA ILE A 37 -7.45 2.33 7.71
C ILE A 37 -8.08 2.64 6.35
N THR A 38 -7.40 3.47 5.55
CA THR A 38 -7.93 3.91 4.25
C THR A 38 -7.19 3.29 3.06
N TYR A 39 -5.88 3.13 3.18
CA TYR A 39 -5.05 2.43 2.21
C TYR A 39 -3.69 2.10 2.83
N TYR A 40 -2.89 1.28 2.15
CA TYR A 40 -1.51 1.00 2.51
C TYR A 40 -0.57 1.25 1.33
N VAL A 41 0.72 1.46 1.63
CA VAL A 41 1.79 1.64 0.64
C VAL A 41 2.99 0.81 1.07
N GLU A 42 3.63 0.13 0.13
CA GLU A 42 4.88 -0.59 0.36
C GLU A 42 5.93 0.34 0.98
N ALA A 43 6.49 -0.06 2.13
CA ALA A 43 7.50 0.71 2.83
C ALA A 43 8.93 0.35 2.40
N ASP A 44 9.10 -0.86 1.87
CA ASP A 44 10.39 -1.34 1.42
C ASP A 44 10.68 -0.86 -0.01
N LYS A 45 11.91 -0.37 -0.21
CA LYS A 45 12.38 0.02 -1.52
C LYS A 45 12.44 -1.22 -2.43
N PRO A 46 11.97 -1.15 -3.69
CA PRO A 46 12.09 -2.25 -4.61
C PRO A 46 13.56 -2.65 -4.77
N ILE A 47 13.80 -3.97 -4.77
CA ILE A 47 15.09 -4.58 -5.08
C ILE A 47 15.06 -4.93 -6.57
N LYS A 48 16.20 -4.79 -7.24
CA LYS A 48 16.34 -5.17 -8.64
C LYS A 48 16.45 -6.69 -8.72
N ASP A 49 15.59 -7.31 -9.51
CA ASP A 49 15.65 -8.76 -9.77
C ASP A 49 16.86 -9.08 -10.67
N GLU A 50 17.40 -10.31 -10.58
CA GLU A 50 18.61 -10.72 -11.32
C GLU A 50 18.46 -10.54 -12.84
N ASP A 51 17.27 -10.88 -13.36
CA ASP A 51 16.92 -10.77 -14.79
C ASP A 51 16.24 -9.44 -15.17
N GLU A 52 16.04 -8.52 -14.22
CA GLU A 52 15.36 -7.26 -14.49
C GLU A 52 16.29 -6.27 -15.21
N ASP A 53 15.83 -5.72 -16.33
CA ASP A 53 16.58 -4.69 -17.02
C ASP A 53 16.59 -3.36 -16.23
N GLN A 54 17.60 -2.53 -16.51
CA GLN A 54 17.80 -1.28 -15.76
C GLN A 54 16.67 -0.28 -15.95
N VAL A 55 15.99 -0.26 -17.10
CA VAL A 55 14.90 0.68 -17.39
C VAL A 55 13.68 0.30 -16.57
N THR A 56 13.31 -0.98 -16.56
CA THR A 56 12.19 -1.51 -15.78
C THR A 56 12.40 -1.26 -14.28
N TYR A 57 13.57 -1.58 -13.75
CA TYR A 57 13.91 -1.30 -12.35
C TYR A 57 13.81 0.20 -12.03
N SER A 58 14.32 1.06 -12.92
CA SER A 58 14.27 2.51 -12.74
C SER A 58 12.84 3.04 -12.71
N ILE A 59 11.94 2.48 -13.52
CA ILE A 59 10.51 2.80 -13.51
C ILE A 59 9.87 2.36 -12.18
N LYS A 60 10.14 1.13 -11.70
CA LYS A 60 9.66 0.66 -10.37
C LYS A 60 10.12 1.60 -9.26
N LEU A 61 11.40 1.97 -9.26
CA LEU A 61 11.97 2.87 -8.27
C LEU A 61 11.34 4.28 -8.30
N GLN A 62 11.07 4.83 -9.48
CA GLN A 62 10.39 6.12 -9.62
C GLN A 62 8.94 6.07 -9.10
N LYS A 63 8.20 4.99 -9.42
CA LYS A 63 6.85 4.77 -8.89
C LYS A 63 6.85 4.68 -7.36
N TYR A 64 7.78 3.91 -6.78
CA TYR A 64 7.96 3.81 -5.34
C TYR A 64 8.21 5.19 -4.70
N LYS A 65 9.19 5.95 -5.21
CA LYS A 65 9.49 7.30 -4.71
C LYS A 65 8.28 8.23 -4.76
N LYS A 66 7.49 8.17 -5.84
CA LYS A 66 6.28 8.98 -5.99
C LYS A 66 5.22 8.62 -4.94
N LYS A 67 4.98 7.33 -4.69
CA LYS A 67 4.05 6.83 -3.66
C LYS A 67 4.49 7.23 -2.24
N ILE A 68 5.77 7.08 -1.90
CA ILE A 68 6.29 7.51 -0.60
C ILE A 68 6.16 9.02 -0.42
N LYS A 69 6.40 9.81 -1.47
CA LYS A 69 6.24 11.25 -1.43
C LYS A 69 4.77 11.67 -1.28
N SER A 70 3.82 10.95 -1.89
CA SER A 70 2.38 11.29 -1.78
C SER A 70 1.81 11.05 -0.39
N ILE A 71 2.43 10.17 0.42
CA ILE A 71 2.04 9.93 1.81
C ILE A 71 2.85 10.76 2.81
N HIS A 72 3.65 11.72 2.33
CA HIS A 72 4.36 12.63 3.21
C HIS A 72 3.36 13.53 3.95
N GLY A 73 3.51 13.68 5.27
CA GLY A 73 2.59 14.45 6.10
C GLY A 73 1.26 13.76 6.46
N THR A 74 0.97 12.55 5.95
CA THR A 74 -0.20 11.78 6.39
C THR A 74 0.08 11.02 7.69
N GLN A 75 -0.95 10.84 8.51
CA GLN A 75 -0.93 9.94 9.67
C GLN A 75 -0.82 8.50 9.16
N LYS A 76 0.31 7.87 9.46
CA LYS A 76 0.62 6.52 9.00
C LYS A 76 1.36 5.73 10.08
N LYS A 77 1.22 4.42 10.04
CA LYS A 77 1.96 3.48 10.90
C LYS A 77 2.72 2.49 10.03
N LEU A 78 3.98 2.25 10.37
CA LEU A 78 4.76 1.17 9.77
C LEU A 78 4.39 -0.14 10.48
N MET A 79 4.06 -1.16 9.70
CA MET A 79 3.83 -2.52 10.19
C MET A 79 4.10 -3.53 9.07
N THR A 80 4.03 -4.80 9.39
CA THR A 80 4.08 -5.87 8.41
C THR A 80 2.72 -6.06 7.74
N LEU A 81 2.75 -6.62 6.54
CA LEU A 81 1.54 -6.98 5.80
C LEU A 81 0.73 -8.04 6.55
N GLY A 82 1.38 -8.95 7.29
CA GLY A 82 0.71 -9.90 8.17
C GLY A 82 -0.05 -9.22 9.30
N GLU A 83 0.55 -8.24 9.99
CA GLU A 83 -0.14 -7.46 11.03
C GLU A 83 -1.34 -6.69 10.47
N LEU A 84 -1.21 -6.13 9.26
CA LEU A 84 -2.33 -5.47 8.58
C LEU A 84 -3.47 -6.47 8.30
N GLN A 85 -3.16 -7.65 7.79
CA GLN A 85 -4.16 -8.71 7.56
C GLN A 85 -4.86 -9.13 8.85
N GLU A 86 -4.13 -9.30 9.95
CA GLU A 86 -4.73 -9.62 11.24
C GLU A 86 -5.71 -8.54 11.72
N ILE A 87 -5.38 -7.27 11.52
CA ILE A 87 -6.28 -6.15 11.86
C ILE A 87 -7.55 -6.19 11.02
N LEU A 88 -7.41 -6.42 9.70
CA LEU A 88 -8.54 -6.47 8.78
C LEU A 88 -9.45 -7.68 9.02
N ASN A 89 -8.88 -8.82 9.43
CA ASN A 89 -9.64 -10.05 9.72
C ASN A 89 -10.34 -10.06 11.09
N ARG A 90 -9.97 -9.15 12.01
CA ARG A 90 -10.58 -9.01 13.34
C ARG A 90 -11.70 -7.97 13.41
N GLY A 91 -11.88 -7.17 12.36
CA GLY A 91 -12.96 -6.19 12.22
C GLY A 91 -14.22 -6.81 11.62
#